data_AF-A0A4P6UEU9-F1
#
_entry.id   AF-A0A4P6UEU9-F1
#
_cell.length_a   1.000
_cell.length_b   1.000
_cell.length_c   1.000
_cell.angle_alpha   90.00
_cell.angle_beta   90.00
_cell.angle_gamma   90.00
#
_symmetry.space_group_name_H-M   'P 1'
#
loop_
_entity.id
_entity.type
_entity.pdbx_description
1 polymer ?
#
loop_
_entity_poly.entity_id
_entity_poly.type
_entity_poly.pdbx_seq_one_letter_code
_entity_poly.pdbx_strand_id
1 'polypeptide(L)' 'MSPQFRQAFKEGLADAAGFVIGALAGWGLGLLLGLDFFSAPGAYGWREIAGLVLIALGCGLGKTVARRVIAAR' A
#
# COMPACT_ATOMS: atom_id res chain seq x y z
N MET A 1 12.85 -26.50 7.98
CA MET A 1 11.62 -25.67 7.88
C MET A 1 10.54 -26.51 7.23
N SER A 2 9.34 -26.56 7.83
CA SER A 2 8.20 -27.26 7.21
C SER A 2 7.73 -26.52 5.95
N PRO A 3 7.15 -27.23 4.97
CA PRO A 3 6.55 -26.61 3.78
C PRO A 3 5.49 -25.55 4.13
N GLN A 4 4.71 -25.77 5.20
CA GLN A 4 3.71 -24.80 5.67
C GLN A 4 4.36 -23.48 6.11
N PHE A 5 5.48 -23.55 6.83
CA PHE A 5 6.20 -22.36 7.27
C PHE A 5 6.72 -21.53 6.09
N ARG A 6 7.27 -22.20 5.07
CA ARG A 6 7.77 -21.51 3.85
C ARG A 6 6.64 -20.80 3.12
N GLN A 7 5.47 -21.41 3.05
CA GLN A 7 4.31 -20.81 2.41
C GLN A 7 3.79 -19.59 3.19
N ALA A 8 3.61 -19.73 4.51
CA ALA A 8 3.19 -18.62 5.36
C ALA A 8 4.19 -17.44 5.30
N PHE A 9 5.49 -17.73 5.25
CA PHE A 9 6.51 -16.70 5.10
C PHE A 9 6.40 -15.96 3.76
N LYS A 10 6.19 -16.69 2.65
CA LYS A 10 5.97 -16.06 1.33
C LYS A 10 4.74 -15.17 1.32
N GLU A 11 3.64 -15.62 1.90
CA GLU A 11 2.39 -14.84 1.99
C GLU A 11 2.56 -13.58 2.84
N GLY A 12 3.21 -13.70 4.00
CA GLY A 12 3.50 -12.54 4.86
C GLY A 12 4.42 -11.54 4.18
N LEU A 13 5.45 -12.00 3.48
CA LEU A 13 6.36 -11.14 2.72
C LEU A 13 5.63 -10.44 1.57
N ALA A 14 4.78 -11.16 0.84
CA ALA A 14 3.97 -10.59 -0.23
C ALA A 14 3.01 -9.51 0.32
N ASP A 15 2.38 -9.77 1.46
CA ASP A 15 1.49 -8.81 2.11
C ASP A 15 2.23 -7.53 2.53
N ALA A 16 3.38 -7.67 3.18
CA ALA A 16 4.18 -6.54 3.64
C ALA A 16 4.72 -5.72 2.45
N ALA A 17 5.28 -6.38 1.44
CA ALA A 17 5.78 -5.72 0.25
C ALA A 17 4.66 -5.02 -0.52
N GLY A 18 3.52 -5.71 -0.71
CA GLY A 18 2.34 -5.17 -1.37
C GLY A 18 1.76 -3.96 -0.64
N PHE A 19 1.74 -3.98 0.69
CA PHE A 19 1.30 -2.85 1.49
C PHE A 19 2.19 -1.61 1.27
N VAL A 20 3.52 -1.76 1.39
CA VAL A 20 4.46 -0.63 1.27
C VAL A 20 4.48 -0.08 -0.16
N ILE A 21 4.61 -0.95 -1.16
CA ILE A 21 4.62 -0.54 -2.58
C ILE A 21 3.27 0.09 -2.93
N GLY A 22 2.17 -0.49 -2.46
CA GLY A 22 0.83 0.05 -2.65
C GLY A 22 0.66 1.43 -2.02
N ALA A 23 1.13 1.64 -0.79
CA ALA A 23 1.11 2.94 -0.12
C ALA A 23 1.86 4.00 -0.93
N LEU A 24 3.06 3.67 -1.40
CA LEU A 24 3.89 4.57 -2.21
C LEU A 24 3.26 4.88 -3.56
N ALA A 25 2.60 3.90 -4.20
CA ALA A 25 1.87 4.12 -5.44
C ALA A 25 0.64 5.02 -5.22
N GLY A 26 -0.12 4.80 -4.13
CA GLY A 26 -1.23 5.65 -3.75
C GLY A 26 -0.81 7.09 -3.44
N TRP A 27 0.31 7.26 -2.73
CA TRP A 27 0.91 8.57 -2.49
C TRP A 27 1.37 9.23 -3.79
N GLY A 28 2.09 8.51 -4.65
CA GLY A 28 2.53 9.02 -5.95
C GLY A 28 1.36 9.48 -6.83
N LEU A 29 0.25 8.74 -6.82
CA LEU A 29 -0.98 9.16 -7.49
C LEU A 29 -1.57 10.42 -6.84
N GLY A 30 -1.56 10.51 -5.50
CA GLY A 30 -1.94 11.72 -4.77
C GLY A 30 -1.12 12.93 -5.20
N LEU A 31 0.20 12.80 -5.31
CA LEU A 31 1.09 13.87 -5.80
C LEU A 31 0.70 14.33 -7.21
N LEU A 32 0.43 13.39 -8.13
CA LEU A 32 0.01 13.71 -9.50
C LEU A 32 -1.33 14.45 -9.57
N LEU A 33 -2.23 14.17 -8.61
CA LEU A 33 -3.54 14.82 -8.49
C LEU A 33 -3.51 16.09 -7.63
N GLY A 34 -2.35 16.48 -7.08
CA GLY A 34 -2.24 17.58 -6.13
C GLY A 34 -2.90 17.31 -4.78
N LEU A 35 -3.12 16.05 -4.43
CA LEU A 35 -3.68 15.56 -3.17
C LEU A 35 -2.55 14.98 -2.31
N ASP A 36 -1.67 15.87 -1.83
CA ASP A 36 -0.57 15.47 -0.97
C ASP A 36 -1.00 15.54 0.50
N PHE A 37 -0.81 14.44 1.23
CA PHE A 37 -1.06 14.41 2.67
C PHE A 37 0.01 15.18 3.46
N PHE A 38 1.22 15.28 2.92
CA PHE A 38 2.36 15.89 3.60
C PHE A 38 2.57 17.37 3.26
N SER A 39 1.73 17.96 2.40
CA SER A 39 1.94 19.35 1.92
C SER A 39 1.80 20.42 3.00
N ALA A 40 1.00 20.18 4.04
CA ALA A 40 0.71 21.16 5.08
C ALA A 40 0.72 20.50 6.48
N PRO A 41 1.85 20.58 7.22
CA PRO A 41 1.94 20.01 8.56
C PRO A 41 0.88 20.58 9.51
N GLY A 42 0.08 19.71 10.13
CA GLY A 42 -1.01 20.09 11.02
C GLY A 42 -2.33 20.45 10.32
N ALA A 43 -2.38 20.42 8.98
CA ALA A 43 -3.60 20.59 8.23
C ALA A 43 -4.26 19.22 7.94
N TYR A 44 -5.56 19.14 8.21
CA TYR A 44 -6.43 18.05 7.78
C TYR A 44 -7.47 18.60 6.79
N GLY A 45 -6.99 19.35 5.80
CA GLY A 45 -7.82 19.86 4.73
C GLY A 45 -8.31 18.72 3.83
N TRP A 46 -9.23 19.05 2.93
CA TRP A 46 -9.82 18.05 2.05
C TRP A 46 -8.77 17.37 1.13
N ARG A 47 -7.72 18.11 0.75
CA ARG A 47 -6.64 17.60 -0.12
C ARG A 47 -5.78 16.59 0.62
N GLU A 48 -5.44 16.88 1.86
CA GLU A 48 -4.63 16.02 2.71
C GLU A 48 -5.39 14.74 3.04
N ILE A 49 -6.66 14.86 3.44
CA ILE A 49 -7.52 13.70 3.72
C ILE A 49 -7.70 12.85 2.45
N ALA A 50 -7.95 13.47 1.30
CA ALA A 50 -8.06 12.74 0.04
C ALA A 50 -6.75 12.02 -0.33
N GLY A 51 -5.60 12.66 -0.12
CA GLY A 51 -4.28 12.04 -0.27
C GLY A 51 -4.09 10.84 0.65
N LEU A 52 -4.47 10.95 1.92
CA LEU A 52 -4.41 9.85 2.88
C LEU A 52 -5.31 8.67 2.47
N VAL A 53 -6.52 8.97 1.96
CA VAL A 53 -7.42 7.94 1.43
C VAL A 53 -6.78 7.22 0.25
N LEU A 54 -6.12 7.92 -0.67
CA LEU A 54 -5.42 7.30 -1.79
C LEU A 54 -4.28 6.38 -1.32
N ILE A 55 -3.51 6.81 -0.31
CA ILE A 55 -2.47 5.98 0.30
C ILE A 55 -3.08 4.71 0.92
N ALA A 56 -4.14 4.85 1.70
CA ALA A 56 -4.82 3.73 2.36
C ALA A 56 -5.42 2.74 1.35
N LEU A 57 -6.02 3.24 0.26
CA LEU A 57 -6.50 2.40 -0.85
C LEU A 57 -5.35 1.68 -1.54
N GLY A 58 -4.23 2.39 -1.76
CA GLY A 58 -2.99 1.82 -2.28
C GLY A 58 -2.50 0.63 -1.45
N CYS A 59 -2.48 0.76 -0.12
CA CYS A 59 -2.11 -0.33 0.79
C CYS A 59 -2.95 -1.61 0.60
N GLY A 60 -4.28 -1.45 0.51
CA GLY A 60 -5.22 -2.58 0.38
C GLY A 60 -5.14 -3.27 -0.99
N LEU A 61 -5.09 -2.47 -2.05
CA LEU A 61 -4.97 -2.98 -3.43
C LEU A 61 -3.60 -3.61 -3.66
N GLY A 62 -2.52 -2.97 -3.20
CA GLY A 62 -1.15 -3.46 -3.33
C GLY A 62 -0.94 -4.81 -2.66
N LYS A 63 -1.48 -5.01 -1.45
CA LYS A 63 -1.51 -6.32 -0.78
C LYS A 63 -2.19 -7.38 -1.64
N THR A 64 -3.38 -7.07 -2.17
CA THR A 64 -4.17 -8.02 -2.96
C THR A 64 -3.44 -8.42 -4.25
N VAL A 65 -2.82 -7.47 -4.94
CA VAL A 65 -2.02 -7.71 -6.14
C VAL A 65 -0.77 -8.51 -5.80
N ALA A 66 -0.02 -8.13 -4.76
CA ALA A 66 1.20 -8.83 -4.36
C ALA A 66 0.94 -10.29 -3.97
N ARG A 67 -0.15 -10.58 -3.24
CA ARG A 67 -0.59 -11.97 -2.99
C ARG A 67 -0.82 -12.75 -4.28
N ARG A 68 -1.48 -12.14 -5.25
CA ARG A 68 -1.76 -12.77 -6.56
C ARG A 68 -0.54 -12.94 -7.44
N VAL A 69 0.56 -12.22 -7.21
CA VAL A 69 1.77 -12.31 -8.04
C VAL A 69 2.84 -13.18 -7.38
N ILE A 70 3.01 -13.07 -6.07
CA ILE A 70 4.12 -13.68 -5.33
C ILE A 70 3.69 -15.00 -4.66
N ALA A 71 2.45 -15.07 -4.20
CA ALA A 71 1.91 -16.21 -3.48
C ALA A 71 0.80 -16.95 -4.27
N ALA A 72 0.58 -16.58 -5.54
CA ALA A 72 -0.30 -17.35 -6.40
C ALA A 72 0.38 -18.66 -6.79
N ARG A 73 0.01 -19.70 -6.04
CA ARG A 73 0.28 -21.13 -6.26
C ARG A 73 1.77 -21.47 -6.42
#